data_AF-A0A167JWA8-F1
#
_entry.id   AF-A0A167JWA8-F1
#
_cell.length_a   1.000
_cell.length_b   1.000
_cell.length_c   1.000
_cell.angle_alpha   90.00
_cell.angle_beta   90.00
_cell.angle_gamma   90.00
#
_symmetry.space_group_name_H-M   'P 1'
#
loop_
_entity.id
_entity.type
_entity.pdbx_description
1 polymer ?
#
loop_
_entity_poly.entity_id
_entity_poly.type
_entity_poly.pdbx_seq_one_letter_code
_entity_poly.pdbx_strand_id
1 'polypeptide(L)'
;MASQVAGYQIHASNLLDLSLEEALANAMHAGSLLSAIVQALNHKELETNESAKDAYAECRKLRDYLAEQLWTVSDTDGVASIQAALDALTETVDDYEQKQSGYFKETIF
;
A
#
# COMPACT_ATOMS: atom_id res chain seq x y z
N MET A 1 8.23 18.95 -23.48
CA MET A 1 8.50 20.05 -22.54
C MET A 1 7.88 19.64 -21.21
N ALA A 2 8.71 19.39 -20.20
CA ALA A 2 8.28 18.94 -18.89
C ALA A 2 7.93 20.17 -18.02
N SER A 3 6.70 20.24 -17.52
CA SER A 3 6.30 21.25 -16.53
C SER A 3 6.71 20.78 -15.15
N GLN A 4 7.54 21.58 -14.48
CA GLN A 4 8.03 21.34 -13.13
C GLN A 4 7.37 22.36 -12.20
N VAL A 5 6.59 21.89 -11.23
CA VAL A 5 6.11 22.71 -10.10
C VAL A 5 6.46 21.95 -8.82
N ALA A 6 7.28 22.59 -7.97
CA ALA A 6 7.60 22.21 -6.59
C ALA A 6 8.13 20.77 -6.36
N GLY A 7 9.45 20.60 -6.43
CA GLY A 7 10.20 19.87 -5.39
C GLY A 7 10.03 18.36 -5.22
N TYR A 8 9.20 17.66 -5.99
CA TYR A 8 9.16 16.20 -6.02
C TYR A 8 9.37 15.71 -7.45
N GLN A 9 10.57 15.16 -7.73
CA GLN A 9 10.73 14.27 -8.87
C GLN A 9 10.05 12.95 -8.52
N ILE A 10 8.72 12.92 -8.63
CA ILE A 10 8.00 11.66 -8.67
C ILE A 10 8.47 10.99 -9.96
N HIS A 11 9.37 10.01 -9.83
CA HIS A 11 9.64 9.03 -10.88
C HIS A 11 8.39 8.16 -11.08
N ALA A 12 7.26 8.78 -11.40
CA ALA A 12 6.06 8.15 -11.90
C ALA A 12 6.34 7.80 -13.35
N SER A 13 7.14 6.78 -13.64
CA SER A 13 7.37 6.39 -15.03
C SER A 13 7.23 4.90 -15.30
N ASN A 14 6.94 4.08 -14.29
CA ASN A 14 6.72 2.63 -14.51
C ASN A 14 5.37 2.10 -13.97
N LEU A 15 4.51 2.94 -13.38
CA LEU A 15 3.14 2.57 -12.93
C LEU A 15 2.03 3.22 -13.78
N LEU A 16 2.39 4.03 -14.77
CA LEU A 16 1.54 5.03 -15.44
C LEU A 16 0.50 4.50 -16.47
N ASP A 17 0.37 3.19 -16.67
CA ASP A 17 -0.59 2.62 -17.65
C ASP A 17 -1.64 1.69 -17.01
N LEU A 18 -1.73 1.67 -15.67
CA LEU A 18 -2.75 0.89 -14.98
C LEU A 18 -4.05 1.70 -14.87
N SER A 19 -5.15 1.13 -15.37
CA SER A 19 -6.48 1.66 -15.10
C SER A 19 -6.79 1.66 -13.61
N LEU A 20 -7.75 2.49 -13.18
CA LEU A 20 -8.19 2.53 -11.79
C LEU A 20 -8.62 1.14 -11.29
N GLU A 21 -9.33 0.38 -12.12
CA GLU A 21 -9.80 -0.97 -11.81
C GLU A 21 -8.63 -1.94 -11.60
N GLU A 22 -7.59 -1.87 -12.44
CA GLU A 22 -6.38 -2.69 -12.27
C GLU A 22 -5.59 -2.29 -11.02
N ALA A 23 -5.51 -1.00 -10.72
CA ALA A 23 -4.85 -0.52 -9.50
C ALA A 23 -5.58 -0.98 -8.24
N LEU A 24 -6.91 -0.97 -8.25
CA LEU A 24 -7.75 -1.49 -7.15
C LEU A 24 -7.58 -3.01 -7.00
N ALA A 25 -7.61 -3.76 -8.10
CA ALA A 25 -7.39 -5.21 -8.07
C ALA A 25 -6.00 -5.56 -7.54
N ASN A 26 -4.97 -4.84 -8.00
CA ASN A 26 -3.60 -5.02 -7.53
C ASN A 26 -3.46 -4.63 -6.05
N ALA A 27 -4.11 -3.56 -5.60
CA ALA A 27 -4.13 -3.15 -4.20
C ALA A 27 -4.71 -4.25 -3.29
N MET A 28 -5.85 -4.82 -3.69
CA MET A 28 -6.48 -5.92 -2.93
C MET A 28 -5.61 -7.18 -2.92
N HIS A 29 -5.02 -7.53 -4.06
CA HIS A 29 -4.15 -8.71 -4.17
C HIS A 29 -2.86 -8.53 -3.35
N ALA A 30 -2.18 -7.39 -3.48
CA ALA A 30 -0.97 -7.09 -2.73
C ALA A 30 -1.23 -7.02 -1.22
N GLY A 31 -2.33 -6.38 -0.81
CA GLY A 31 -2.75 -6.33 0.58
C GLY A 31 -3.04 -7.72 1.16
N SER A 32 -3.77 -8.56 0.42
CA SER A 32 -4.05 -9.94 0.83
C SER A 32 -2.78 -10.78 0.95
N LEU A 33 -1.86 -10.64 0.00
CA LEU A 33 -0.57 -11.33 0.02
C LEU A 33 0.27 -10.90 1.23
N LEU A 34 0.39 -9.59 1.47
CA LEU A 34 1.13 -9.05 2.61
C LEU A 34 0.49 -9.52 3.92
N SER A 35 -0.83 -9.47 4.06
CA SER A 35 -1.53 -9.97 5.25
C SER A 35 -1.26 -11.46 5.48
N ALA A 36 -1.31 -12.29 4.44
CA ALA A 36 -1.01 -13.72 4.54
C ALA A 36 0.43 -13.98 4.97
N ILE A 37 1.41 -13.24 4.42
CA ILE A 37 2.82 -13.32 4.80
C ILE A 37 3.00 -12.89 6.26
N VAL A 38 2.38 -11.77 6.65
CA VAL A 38 2.44 -11.24 8.01
C VAL A 38 1.85 -12.25 8.99
N GLN A 39 0.72 -12.90 8.69
CA GLN A 39 0.15 -13.94 9.53
C GLN A 39 1.02 -15.20 9.61
N ALA A 40 1.66 -15.60 8.51
CA ALA A 40 2.44 -16.83 8.43
C ALA A 40 3.82 -16.73 9.08
N LEU A 41 4.43 -15.54 9.11
CA LEU A 41 5.80 -15.34 9.59
C LEU A 41 5.85 -14.68 10.96
N ASN A 42 6.83 -15.05 11.77
CA ASN A 42 7.14 -14.34 13.01
C ASN A 42 8.05 -13.14 12.74
N HIS A 43 8.12 -12.20 13.69
CA HIS A 43 8.91 -10.96 13.59
C HIS A 43 10.31 -11.15 12.96
N LYS A 44 11.12 -12.09 13.48
CA LYS A 44 12.48 -12.34 12.97
C LYS A 44 12.51 -12.84 11.54
N GLU A 45 11.51 -13.62 11.14
CA GLU A 45 11.41 -14.16 9.78
C GLU A 45 11.00 -13.04 8.83
N LEU A 46 10.08 -12.18 9.27
CA LEU A 46 9.56 -11.01 8.56
C LEU A 46 10.65 -9.96 8.27
N GLU A 47 11.59 -9.75 9.19
CA GLU A 47 12.75 -8.85 9.01
C GLU A 47 13.70 -9.31 7.89
N THR A 48 13.82 -10.62 7.70
CA THR A 48 14.72 -11.21 6.71
C THR A 48 14.02 -11.61 5.41
N ASN A 49 12.69 -11.61 5.38
CA ASN A 49 11.92 -12.08 4.24
C ASN A 49 11.83 -11.00 3.15
N GLU A 50 12.51 -11.24 2.03
CA GLU A 50 12.51 -10.32 0.88
C GLU A 50 11.11 -10.20 0.26
N SER A 51 10.35 -11.31 0.16
CA SER A 51 8.98 -11.29 -0.37
C SER A 51 8.04 -10.44 0.47
N ALA A 52 8.21 -10.42 1.80
CA ALA A 52 7.44 -9.57 2.69
C ALA A 52 7.78 -8.08 2.48
N LYS A 53 9.06 -7.76 2.28
CA LYS A 53 9.51 -6.39 1.97
C LYS A 53 9.03 -5.91 0.59
N ASP A 54 9.06 -6.79 -0.40
CA ASP A 54 8.58 -6.51 -1.75
C ASP A 54 7.08 -6.27 -1.74
N ALA A 55 6.30 -7.14 -1.10
CA ALA A 55 4.86 -6.98 -0.95
C ALA A 55 4.49 -5.70 -0.18
N TYR A 56 5.24 -5.36 0.88
CA TYR A 56 5.08 -4.09 1.60
C TYR A 56 5.38 -2.88 0.72
N ALA A 57 6.48 -2.92 -0.04
CA ALA A 57 6.86 -1.83 -0.95
C ALA A 57 5.81 -1.66 -2.07
N GLU A 58 5.23 -2.75 -2.56
CA GLU A 58 4.15 -2.73 -3.55
C GLU A 58 2.86 -2.13 -2.97
N CYS A 59 2.44 -2.57 -1.77
CA CYS A 59 1.31 -1.99 -1.06
C CYS A 59 1.46 -0.47 -0.86
N ARG A 60 2.66 -0.01 -0.47
CA ARG A 60 2.94 1.42 -0.32
C ARG A 60 2.84 2.19 -1.62
N LYS A 61 3.39 1.67 -2.72
CA LYS A 61 3.29 2.31 -4.04
C LYS A 61 1.83 2.42 -4.50
N LEU A 62 1.05 1.36 -4.33
CA LEU A 62 -0.36 1.32 -4.69
C LEU A 62 -1.18 2.28 -3.83
N ARG A 63 -0.88 2.37 -2.53
CA ARG A 63 -1.51 3.34 -1.63
C ARG A 63 -1.22 4.77 -2.07
N ASP A 64 0.05 5.10 -2.34
CA ASP A 64 0.42 6.45 -2.75
C ASP A 64 -0.25 6.79 -4.11
N TYR A 65 -0.28 5.86 -5.07
CA TYR A 65 -0.98 6.03 -6.35
C TYR A 65 -2.50 6.24 -6.19
N LEU A 66 -3.17 5.40 -5.39
CA LEU A 66 -4.60 5.51 -5.14
C LEU A 66 -4.94 6.84 -4.43
N ALA A 67 -4.08 7.29 -3.52
CA ALA A 67 -4.22 8.60 -2.89
C ALA A 67 -4.09 9.75 -3.90
N GLU A 68 -3.20 9.63 -4.90
CA GLU A 68 -3.12 10.58 -6.02
C GLU A 68 -4.39 10.52 -6.89
N GLN A 69 -4.93 9.33 -7.16
CA GLN A 69 -6.17 9.16 -7.94
C GLN A 69 -7.41 9.75 -7.25
N LEU A 70 -7.42 9.81 -5.92
CA LEU A 70 -8.48 10.48 -5.15
C LEU A 70 -8.65 11.96 -5.52
N TRP A 71 -7.58 12.61 -5.96
CA TRP A 71 -7.60 14.01 -6.41
C TRP A 71 -7.99 14.19 -7.88
N THR A 72 -7.95 13.11 -8.67
CA THR A 72 -8.24 13.14 -10.12
C THR A 72 -9.64 12.59 -10.44
N VAL A 73 -10.13 11.63 -9.66
CA VAL A 73 -11.44 11.02 -9.85
C VAL A 73 -12.53 11.96 -9.35
N SER A 74 -13.45 12.32 -10.25
CA SER A 74 -14.63 13.14 -9.93
C SER A 74 -15.90 12.30 -9.70
N ASP A 75 -15.81 10.99 -9.91
CA ASP A 75 -16.92 10.05 -9.75
C ASP A 75 -17.03 9.56 -8.30
N THR A 76 -18.25 9.55 -7.76
CA THR A 76 -18.48 9.27 -6.33
C THR A 76 -18.26 7.80 -5.99
N ASP A 77 -18.61 6.88 -6.91
CA ASP A 77 -18.39 5.44 -6.75
C ASP A 77 -16.89 5.09 -6.88
N GLY A 78 -16.18 5.76 -7.80
CA GLY A 78 -14.73 5.67 -7.91
C GLY A 78 -14.01 6.15 -6.64
N VAL A 79 -14.42 7.28 -6.07
CA VAL A 79 -13.88 7.80 -4.80
C VAL A 79 -14.11 6.82 -3.65
N ALA A 80 -15.32 6.27 -3.50
CA ALA A 80 -15.62 5.29 -2.46
C ALA A 80 -14.78 4.02 -2.60
N SER A 81 -14.59 3.54 -3.83
CA SER A 81 -13.78 2.36 -4.13
C SER A 81 -12.29 2.59 -3.81
N ILE A 82 -11.76 3.77 -4.15
CA ILE A 82 -10.39 4.18 -3.81
C ILE A 82 -10.21 4.26 -2.29
N GLN A 83 -11.16 4.87 -1.58
CA GLN A 83 -11.11 4.98 -0.12
C GLN A 83 -11.08 3.61 0.54
N ALA A 84 -11.97 2.70 0.14
CA ALA A 84 -12.00 1.33 0.68
C ALA A 84 -10.68 0.58 0.44
N ALA A 85 -10.06 0.74 -0.74
CA ALA A 85 -8.77 0.14 -1.02
C ALA A 85 -7.62 0.78 -0.21
N LEU A 86 -7.66 2.10 0.01
CA LEU A 86 -6.70 2.79 0.86
C LEU A 86 -6.80 2.39 2.31
N ASP A 87 -8.00 2.23 2.85
CA ASP A 87 -8.23 1.75 4.21
C ASP A 87 -7.65 0.34 4.39
N ALA A 88 -7.95 -0.58 3.47
CA ALA A 88 -7.44 -1.95 3.51
C ALA A 88 -5.90 -2.02 3.39
N LEU A 89 -5.32 -1.23 2.47
CA LEU A 89 -3.86 -1.15 2.33
C LEU A 89 -3.21 -0.55 3.57
N THR A 90 -3.82 0.48 4.16
CA THR A 90 -3.28 1.14 5.35
C THR A 90 -3.29 0.19 6.55
N GLU A 91 -4.39 -0.53 6.78
CA GLU A 91 -4.47 -1.55 7.84
C GLU A 91 -3.40 -2.63 7.67
N THR A 92 -3.24 -3.16 6.45
CA THR A 92 -2.26 -4.22 6.17
C THR A 92 -0.81 -3.73 6.33
N VAL A 93 -0.54 -2.49 5.90
CA VAL A 93 0.78 -1.85 6.04
C VAL A 93 1.10 -1.60 7.52
N ASP A 94 0.13 -1.14 8.31
CA ASP A 94 0.30 -0.91 9.76
C ASP A 94 0.54 -2.24 10.50
N ASP A 95 -0.18 -3.31 10.14
CA ASP A 95 0.02 -4.64 10.73
C ASP A 95 1.44 -5.19 10.44
N TYR A 96 1.92 -5.00 9.21
CA TYR A 96 3.31 -5.31 8.85
C TYR A 96 4.30 -4.50 9.69
N GLU A 97 4.11 -3.18 9.82
CA GLU A 97 5.00 -2.29 10.59
C GLU A 97 4.98 -2.59 12.09
N GLN A 98 3.82 -2.94 12.67
CA GLN A 98 3.71 -3.38 14.06
C GLN A 98 4.46 -4.70 14.28
N LYS A 99 4.22 -5.69 13.40
CA LYS A 99 4.88 -7.00 13.50
C LYS A 99 6.38 -6.90 13.25
N GLN A 100 6.80 -6.03 12.34
CA GLN A 100 8.20 -5.74 12.07
C GLN A 100 8.87 -4.93 13.19
N SER A 101 8.17 -4.02 13.87
CA SER A 101 8.76 -3.23 14.97
C SER A 101 8.86 -4.01 16.28
N GLY A 102 8.27 -5.21 16.36
CA GLY A 102 8.18 -5.99 17.60
C GLY A 102 7.31 -5.31 18.67
N TYR A 103 6.61 -4.24 18.32
CA TYR A 103 5.65 -3.55 19.17
C TYR A 103 4.33 -4.33 19.19
N PHE A 104 4.37 -5.52 19.79
CA PHE A 104 3.18 -5.99 20.48
C PHE A 104 2.96 -4.97 21.60
N LYS A 105 1.95 -4.11 21.50
CA LYS A 105 1.45 -3.44 22.70
C LYS A 105 1.04 -4.58 23.63
N GLU A 106 1.90 -4.93 24.57
CA GLU A 106 1.47 -5.48 25.84
C GLU A 106 0.46 -4.47 26.37
N THR A 107 -0.82 -4.76 26.13
CA THR A 107 -1.93 -4.15 26.82
C THR A 107 -1.71 -4.52 28.29
N ILE A 108 -0.99 -3.66 29.00
CA ILE A 108 -0.89 -3.70 30.45
C ILE A 108 -2.31 -3.55 30.98
N PHE A 109 -2.69 -4.53 31.79
CA PHE A 109 -3.96 -4.74 32.48
C PHE A 109 -4.60 -3.48 33.08
#